data_AF-A0A2V8Q4C0-F1
#
_entry.id   AF-A0A2V8Q4C0-F1
#
_cell.length_a   1.000
_cell.length_b   1.000
_cell.length_c   1.000
_cell.angle_alpha   90.00
_cell.angle_beta   90.00
_cell.angle_gamma   90.00
#
_symmetry.space_group_name_H-M   'P 1'
#
loop_
_entity.id
_entity.type
_entity.pdbx_description
1 polymer ?
#
loop_
_entity_poly.entity_id
_entity_poly.type
_entity_poly.pdbx_seq_one_letter_code
_entity_poly.pdbx_strand_id
1 'polypeptide(L)'
;MTNRKIILIIVGIVATLVILVLIFVGIIVGAAFYSIGNSEAAKTARTFLKNNEKLKSDVGEVNDFGSFVTGSVNIENDSGHATINLKVIGAKKSVNASVDLIFVNGGAWRVTS
;
A
#
# COMPACT_ATOMS: atom_id res chain seq x y z
N MET A 1 -51.68 0.55 6.07
CA MET A 1 -50.39 0.76 5.35
C MET A 1 -50.40 -0.09 4.08
N THR A 2 -50.24 0.49 2.90
CA THR A 2 -50.27 -0.24 1.62
C THR A 2 -48.94 -1.00 1.41
N ASN A 3 -48.97 -2.23 0.90
CA ASN A 3 -47.78 -3.09 0.69
C ASN A 3 -46.61 -2.36 -0.01
N ARG A 4 -46.91 -1.44 -0.93
CA ARG A 4 -45.91 -0.60 -1.63
C ARG A 4 -45.08 0.26 -0.66
N LYS A 5 -45.69 0.82 0.38
CA LYS A 5 -45.00 1.65 1.39
C LYS A 5 -44.03 0.81 2.22
N ILE A 6 -44.44 -0.40 2.59
CA ILE A 6 -43.60 -1.35 3.34
C ILE A 6 -42.39 -1.77 2.49
N ILE A 7 -42.60 -2.09 1.22
CA ILE A 7 -41.52 -2.46 0.29
C ILE A 7 -40.51 -1.31 0.14
N LEU A 8 -40.97 -0.07 -0.03
CA LEU A 8 -40.08 1.10 -0.14
C LEU A 8 -39.24 1.32 1.13
N ILE A 9 -39.84 1.13 2.32
CA ILE A 9 -39.11 1.24 3.59
C ILE A 9 -38.04 0.16 3.69
N ILE A 10 -38.37 -1.10 3.36
CA ILE A 10 -37.41 -2.21 3.41
C ILE A 10 -36.26 -1.97 2.43
N VAL A 11 -36.55 -1.55 1.19
CA VAL A 11 -35.52 -1.24 0.20
C VAL A 11 -34.60 -0.10 0.68
N GLY A 12 -35.17 0.94 1.29
CA GLY A 12 -34.39 2.04 1.86
C GLY A 12 -33.45 1.59 2.99
N ILE A 13 -33.93 0.74 3.89
CA ILE A 13 -33.13 0.18 4.98
C ILE A 13 -31.99 -0.69 4.43
N VAL A 14 -32.30 -1.57 3.47
CA VAL A 14 -31.29 -2.44 2.84
C VAL A 14 -30.25 -1.62 2.10
N ALA A 15 -30.65 -0.62 1.32
CA ALA A 15 -29.72 0.26 0.60
C ALA A 15 -28.79 1.02 1.56
N THR A 16 -29.34 1.53 2.68
CA THR A 16 -28.55 2.24 3.70
C THR A 16 -27.53 1.31 4.37
N LEU A 17 -27.94 0.08 4.68
CA LEU A 17 -27.05 -0.95 5.23
C LEU A 17 -25.91 -1.30 4.26
N VAL A 18 -26.22 -1.48 2.98
CA VAL A 18 -25.20 -1.77 1.96
C VAL A 18 -24.18 -0.64 1.86
N ILE A 19 -24.63 0.61 1.83
CA ILE A 19 -23.74 1.78 1.78
C ILE A 19 -22.84 1.83 3.02
N LEU A 20 -23.39 1.60 4.22
CA LEU A 20 -22.61 1.58 5.46
C LEU A 20 -21.51 0.50 5.43
N VAL A 21 -21.83 -0.70 4.95
CA VAL A 21 -20.85 -1.79 4.81
C VAL A 21 -19.74 -1.41 3.83
N LEU A 22 -20.09 -0.82 2.68
CA LEU A 22 -19.10 -0.40 1.67
C LEU A 22 -18.16 0.68 2.21
N ILE A 23 -18.70 1.66 2.94
CA ILE A 23 -17.88 2.71 3.60
C ILE A 23 -16.94 2.08 4.62
N PHE A 24 -17.45 1.18 5.47
CA PHE A 24 -16.64 0.52 6.49
C PHE A 24 -15.48 -0.29 5.89
N VAL A 25 -15.76 -1.10 4.86
CA VAL A 25 -14.71 -1.86 4.15
C VAL A 25 -13.73 -0.90 3.46
N GLY A 26 -14.22 0.15 2.82
CA GLY A 26 -13.39 1.16 2.18
C GLY A 26 -12.42 1.85 3.14
N ILE A 27 -12.87 2.17 4.35
CA ILE A 27 -12.02 2.75 5.40
C ILE A 27 -10.93 1.78 5.84
N ILE A 28 -11.28 0.51 6.11
CA ILE A 28 -10.29 -0.50 6.56
C ILE A 28 -9.23 -0.73 5.48
N VAL A 29 -9.67 -0.95 4.23
CA VAL A 29 -8.77 -1.19 3.10
C VAL A 29 -7.91 0.04 2.85
N GLY A 30 -8.51 1.23 2.82
CA GLY A 30 -7.78 2.48 2.66
C GLY A 30 -6.76 2.74 3.78
N ALA A 31 -7.12 2.47 5.04
CA ALA A 31 -6.23 2.59 6.18
C ALA A 31 -5.08 1.58 6.13
N ALA A 32 -5.32 0.34 5.70
CA ALA A 32 -4.28 -0.66 5.51
C ALA A 32 -3.27 -0.22 4.42
N PHE A 33 -3.75 0.24 3.27
CA PHE A 33 -2.88 0.78 2.21
C PHE A 33 -2.11 2.03 2.64
N TYR A 34 -2.76 2.94 3.37
CA TYR A 34 -2.12 4.13 3.93
C TYR A 34 -1.03 3.78 4.96
N SER A 35 -1.31 2.83 5.84
CA SER A 35 -0.38 2.35 6.86
C SER A 35 0.87 1.71 6.23
N ILE A 36 0.69 0.86 5.22
CA ILE A 36 1.80 0.27 4.45
C ILE A 36 2.60 1.34 3.72
N GLY A 37 1.94 2.27 3.03
CA GLY A 37 2.61 3.34 2.27
C GLY A 37 3.36 4.35 3.14
N ASN A 38 2.95 4.54 4.40
CA ASN A 38 3.60 5.45 5.34
C ASN A 38 4.54 4.75 6.34
N SER A 39 4.63 3.42 6.28
CA SER A 39 5.53 2.62 7.13
C SER A 39 7.00 2.99 6.91
N GLU A 40 7.84 2.82 7.94
CA GLU A 40 9.27 3.04 7.83
C GLU A 40 9.91 2.16 6.75
N ALA A 41 9.41 0.94 6.55
CA ALA A 41 9.85 0.04 5.47
C ALA A 41 9.66 0.67 4.09
N ALA A 42 8.49 1.27 3.81
CA ALA A 42 8.22 1.92 2.53
C ALA A 42 9.08 3.18 2.32
N LYS A 43 9.34 3.95 3.38
CA LYS A 43 10.24 5.12 3.32
C LYS A 43 11.69 4.71 3.04
N THR A 44 12.17 3.66 3.71
CA THR A 44 13.51 3.09 3.47
C THR A 44 13.64 2.55 2.06
N ALA A 45 12.63 1.82 1.55
CA ALA A 45 12.60 1.32 0.18
C ALA A 45 12.67 2.46 -0.86
N ARG A 46 11.86 3.51 -0.70
CA ARG A 46 11.89 4.68 -1.60
C ARG A 46 13.24 5.38 -1.59
N THR A 47 13.84 5.55 -0.42
CA THR A 47 15.15 6.18 -0.27
C THR A 47 16.24 5.36 -0.95
N PHE A 48 16.21 4.03 -0.77
CA PHE A 48 17.12 3.11 -1.45
C PHE A 48 17.00 3.21 -2.97
N LEU A 49 15.79 3.11 -3.52
CA LEU A 49 15.56 3.20 -4.96
C LEU A 49 15.94 4.56 -5.55
N LYS A 50 15.67 5.66 -4.82
CA LYS A 50 16.06 7.01 -5.27
C LYS A 50 17.58 7.19 -5.36
N ASN A 51 18.36 6.43 -4.59
CA ASN A 51 19.82 6.53 -4.57
C ASN A 51 20.53 5.40 -5.33
N ASN A 52 19.78 4.40 -5.82
CA ASN A 52 20.36 3.25 -6.50
C ASN A 52 20.85 3.63 -7.91
N GLU A 53 22.17 3.63 -8.11
CA GLU A 53 22.80 4.00 -9.39
C GLU A 53 22.45 3.04 -10.53
N LYS A 54 22.31 1.74 -10.23
CA LYS A 54 21.90 0.73 -11.22
C LYS A 54 20.49 1.00 -11.73
N LEU A 55 19.58 1.39 -10.84
CA LEU A 55 18.23 1.79 -11.22
C LEU A 55 18.26 3.08 -12.05
N LYS A 56 18.99 4.11 -11.60
CA LYS A 56 19.13 5.38 -12.35
C LYS A 56 19.73 5.19 -13.74
N SER A 57 20.66 4.25 -13.90
CA SER A 57 21.23 3.91 -15.21
C SER A 57 20.17 3.37 -16.17
N ASP A 58 19.19 2.62 -15.66
CA ASP A 58 18.14 2.01 -16.47
C ASP A 58 16.95 2.95 -16.72
N VAL A 59 16.45 3.63 -15.68
CA VAL A 59 15.24 4.47 -15.77
C VAL A 59 15.48 5.96 -15.94
N GLY A 60 16.74 6.40 -15.83
CA GLY A 60 17.09 7.82 -15.70
C GLY A 60 16.93 8.31 -14.26
N GLU A 61 17.01 9.62 -14.06
CA GLU A 61 16.78 10.23 -12.74
C GLU A 61 15.38 9.88 -12.24
N VAL A 62 15.28 9.46 -10.97
CA VAL A 62 14.01 9.07 -10.35
C VAL A 62 13.25 10.34 -9.97
N ASN A 63 12.23 10.66 -10.77
CA ASN A 63 11.40 11.85 -10.58
C ASN A 63 10.32 11.62 -9.53
N ASP A 64 9.67 10.45 -9.58
CA ASP A 64 8.54 10.16 -8.70
C ASP A 64 8.34 8.64 -8.49
N PHE A 65 7.47 8.31 -7.55
CA PHE A 65 7.00 6.96 -7.27
C PHE A 65 5.49 6.87 -7.47
N GLY A 66 5.00 5.72 -7.93
CA GLY A 66 3.57 5.48 -8.09
C GLY A 66 2.83 5.56 -6.75
N SER A 67 1.58 6.06 -6.80
CA SER A 67 0.71 6.22 -5.63
C SER A 67 0.33 4.89 -4.97
N PHE A 68 0.47 3.77 -5.68
CA PHE A 68 0.20 2.44 -5.17
C PHE A 68 1.51 1.78 -4.73
N VAL A 69 1.64 1.61 -3.42
CA VAL A 69 2.66 0.75 -2.81
C VAL A 69 1.96 -0.56 -2.46
N THR A 70 2.40 -1.65 -3.06
CA THR A 70 1.94 -3.00 -2.72
C THR A 70 3.07 -3.75 -2.06
N GLY A 71 2.77 -4.89 -1.44
CA GLY A 71 3.78 -5.67 -0.75
C GLY A 71 3.22 -6.53 0.35
N SER A 72 4.10 -7.27 0.97
CA SER A 72 3.84 -8.05 2.17
C SER A 72 4.76 -7.57 3.27
N VAL A 73 4.25 -7.51 4.49
CA VAL A 73 5.04 -7.30 5.70
C VAL A 73 4.68 -8.44 6.63
N ASN A 74 5.63 -9.32 6.89
CA ASN A 74 5.50 -10.39 7.87
C ASN A 74 6.40 -10.07 9.06
N ILE A 75 5.80 -10.00 10.25
CA ILE A 75 6.53 -9.73 11.49
C ILE A 75 6.37 -10.95 12.38
N GLU A 76 7.49 -11.59 12.71
CA GLU A 76 7.56 -12.73 13.61
C GLU A 76 8.45 -12.39 14.80
N ASN A 77 7.81 -12.22 15.96
CA ASN A 77 8.43 -11.78 17.21
C ASN A 77 9.18 -10.44 17.02
N ASP A 78 10.48 -10.42 17.31
CA ASP A 78 11.34 -9.25 17.19
C ASP A 78 12.04 -9.13 15.82
N SER A 79 11.66 -9.96 14.86
CA SER A 79 12.18 -9.93 13.49
C SER A 79 11.06 -9.78 12.48
N GLY A 80 11.32 -9.12 11.36
CA GLY A 80 10.34 -9.02 10.30
C GLY A 80 10.96 -8.96 8.92
N HIS A 81 10.20 -9.47 7.97
CA HIS A 81 10.51 -9.49 6.55
C HIS A 81 9.44 -8.71 5.81
N ALA A 82 9.85 -7.77 4.97
CA ALA A 82 8.94 -7.00 4.13
C ALA A 82 9.41 -7.06 2.68
N THR A 83 8.49 -7.38 1.78
CA THR A 83 8.72 -7.23 0.33
C THR A 83 7.81 -6.11 -0.14
N ILE A 84 8.41 -5.00 -0.55
CA ILE A 84 7.70 -3.80 -1.01
C ILE A 84 7.84 -3.68 -2.52
N ASN A 85 6.71 -3.69 -3.20
CA ASN A 85 6.60 -3.48 -4.65
C ASN A 85 6.09 -2.06 -4.92
N LEU A 86 6.84 -1.32 -5.72
CA LEU A 86 6.50 0.07 -6.02
C LEU A 86 6.89 0.43 -7.45
N LYS A 87 6.05 1.23 -8.10
CA LYS A 87 6.33 1.76 -9.43
C LYS A 87 7.29 2.93 -9.31
N VAL A 88 8.39 2.88 -10.03
CA VAL A 88 9.39 3.95 -10.13
C VAL A 88 9.18 4.68 -11.44
N ILE A 89 9.00 6.00 -11.38
CA ILE A 89 8.81 6.87 -12.54
C ILE A 89 10.12 7.62 -12.74
N GLY A 90 10.94 7.09 -13.65
CA GLY A 90 12.20 7.72 -14.06
C GLY A 90 12.03 8.63 -15.27
N ALA A 91 13.01 9.49 -15.51
CA ALA A 91 13.03 10.43 -16.63
C ALA A 91 12.96 9.77 -18.02
N LYS A 92 13.44 8.53 -18.17
CA LYS A 92 13.44 7.78 -19.44
C LYS A 92 12.24 6.82 -19.55
N LYS A 93 11.95 6.09 -18.47
CA LYS A 93 10.89 5.07 -18.45
C LYS A 93 10.38 4.83 -17.02
N SER A 94 9.20 4.24 -16.92
CA SER A 94 8.67 3.71 -15.66
C SER A 94 8.93 2.22 -15.54
N VAL A 95 9.33 1.75 -14.35
CA VAL A 95 9.52 0.32 -14.06
C VAL A 95 8.87 -0.03 -12.72
N ASN A 96 8.51 -1.30 -12.52
CA ASN A 96 8.13 -1.80 -11.21
C ASN A 96 9.39 -2.33 -10.51
N ALA A 97 9.68 -1.79 -9.33
CA ALA A 97 10.78 -2.26 -8.49
C ALA A 97 10.20 -3.03 -7.29
N SER A 98 10.84 -4.16 -6.98
CA SER A 98 10.62 -4.89 -5.73
C SER A 98 11.84 -4.64 -4.85
N VAL A 99 11.60 -4.37 -3.57
CA VAL A 99 12.63 -4.17 -2.55
C VAL A 99 12.34 -5.09 -1.39
N ASP A 100 13.30 -5.92 -1.01
CA ASP A 100 13.20 -6.75 0.17
C ASP A 100 13.89 -6.07 1.34
N LEU A 101 13.22 -6.05 2.48
CA LEU A 101 13.70 -5.47 3.72
C LEU A 101 13.58 -6.47 4.85
N ILE A 102 14.54 -6.41 5.76
CA ILE A 102 14.50 -7.14 7.03
C ILE A 102 14.74 -6.19 8.20
N PHE A 103 14.16 -6.49 9.35
CA PHE A 103 14.65 -5.97 10.62
C PHE A 103 14.79 -7.11 11.62
N VAL A 104 15.72 -6.95 12.55
CA VAL A 104 16.09 -7.96 13.56
C VAL A 104 16.18 -7.28 14.92
N ASN A 105 15.68 -7.94 15.97
CA ASN A 105 15.64 -7.43 17.35
C ASN A 105 14.95 -6.07 17.50
N GLY A 106 13.84 -5.83 16.78
CA GLY A 106 13.12 -4.56 16.84
C GLY A 106 13.93 -3.36 16.33
N GLY A 107 15.05 -3.61 15.63
CA GLY A 107 15.89 -2.57 15.04
C GLY A 107 15.28 -1.92 13.80
N ALA A 108 16.03 -1.01 13.18
CA ALA A 108 15.59 -0.33 11.96
C ALA A 108 15.56 -1.29 10.76
N TRP A 109 14.60 -1.07 9.85
CA TRP A 109 14.50 -1.77 8.57
C TRP A 109 15.74 -1.56 7.69
N ARG A 110 16.28 -2.66 7.16
CA ARG A 110 17.44 -2.68 6.26
C ARG A 110 17.08 -3.38 4.96
N VAL A 111 17.48 -2.78 3.86
CA VAL A 111 17.30 -3.36 2.51
C VAL A 111 18.28 -4.53 2.33
N THR A 112 17.78 -5.65 1.83
CA THR A 112 18.56 -6.84 1.51
C THR A 112 18.73 -7.04 0.00
N SER A 113 17.70 -6.72 -0.79
CA SER A 113 17.69 -6.83 -2.26
C SER A 113 16.85 -5.76 -2.94
#